data_AF-A0A1S3GHW6-F1
#
_entry.id   AF-A0A1S3GHW6-F1
#
_cell.length_a   1.000
_cell.length_b   1.000
_cell.length_c   1.000
_cell.angle_alpha   90.00
_cell.angle_beta   90.00
_cell.angle_gamma   90.00
#
_symmetry.space_group_name_H-M   'P 1'
#
loop_
_entity.id
_entity.type
_entity.pdbx_description
1 polymer ?
#
loop_
_entity_poly.entity_id
_entity_poly.type
_entity_poly.pdbx_seq_one_letter_code
_entity_poly.pdbx_strand_id
1 'polypeptide(L)'
;MIKNPDYTNFVCCAVCNKIVPPAPFGDTFKQIYEYKPFKTRFYTHKDILDIGANILKHEEQFREEKLKERIAKAEAKVWDQANELQKQAVEKALEDADARHKFEIRVLEEKHQKDLQDLEAKTKVQMFKNMDVQMQREHEAAEQRMVHRIQRIMMECHKEKLEAVKKAREEERLIAKEAIMNQRCKAMEEFLTSGVTAMKDQKENMGRLIKAKEHEMNVYYGMAQKQKQEEVQVVLQEAEKTHQVMLGTVKNKLVNTQDELLSVAKQLGIMTNWKNFLEEELEETREAFQKYINYTFPKLSPGHADFILPSRKQTPSDLVIKEDEPVFD
;
A
#
# COMPACT_ATOMS: atom_id res chain seq x y z
N MET A 1 21.89 -32.29 -163.76
CA MET A 1 22.31 -31.79 -165.09
C MET A 1 22.32 -30.29 -165.05
N ILE A 2 23.49 -29.69 -165.29
CA ILE A 2 23.61 -28.27 -165.62
C ILE A 2 22.95 -28.04 -166.98
N LYS A 3 22.10 -27.02 -167.13
CA LYS A 3 21.95 -26.24 -168.37
C LYS A 3 21.10 -24.98 -168.13
N ASN A 4 21.66 -23.89 -168.64
CA ASN A 4 21.28 -22.47 -168.56
C ASN A 4 20.54 -22.05 -169.85
N PRO A 5 20.29 -20.74 -170.08
CA PRO A 5 19.07 -19.95 -169.84
C PRO A 5 18.32 -19.61 -171.15
N ASP A 6 17.16 -18.96 -171.02
CA ASP A 6 16.40 -18.25 -172.06
C ASP A 6 16.02 -19.02 -173.33
N TYR A 7 14.76 -18.84 -173.76
CA TYR A 7 14.08 -19.51 -174.88
C TYR A 7 13.40 -20.85 -174.54
N THR A 8 12.23 -20.77 -173.91
CA THR A 8 11.22 -21.83 -174.00
C THR A 8 9.86 -21.21 -174.31
N ASN A 9 9.52 -21.12 -175.60
CA ASN A 9 8.16 -21.31 -176.12
C ASN A 9 8.10 -20.91 -177.60
N PHE A 10 8.61 -21.79 -178.47
CA PHE A 10 8.10 -21.91 -179.83
C PHE A 10 7.31 -23.21 -179.91
N VAL A 11 6.02 -23.10 -180.21
CA VAL A 11 5.11 -24.23 -180.36
C VAL A 11 5.16 -24.69 -181.82
N CYS A 12 5.64 -25.91 -182.06
CA CYS A 12 5.63 -26.53 -183.38
C CYS A 12 4.21 -27.03 -183.71
N CYS A 13 3.68 -26.62 -184.86
CA CYS A 13 2.39 -27.11 -185.38
C CYS A 13 2.55 -28.52 -185.96
N ALA A 14 1.77 -29.48 -185.47
CA ALA A 14 1.91 -30.91 -185.75
C ALA A 14 1.54 -31.37 -187.18
N VAL A 15 1.47 -30.48 -188.18
CA VAL A 15 1.08 -30.84 -189.58
C VAL A 15 1.97 -30.22 -190.67
N CYS A 16 2.75 -29.17 -190.41
CA CYS A 16 3.67 -28.60 -191.41
C CYS A 16 4.85 -27.83 -190.76
N ASN A 17 6.07 -28.37 -190.88
CA ASN A 17 7.34 -27.85 -190.32
C ASN A 17 7.75 -26.44 -190.84
N LYS A 18 7.04 -25.38 -190.41
CA LYS A 18 7.48 -23.98 -190.51
C LYS A 18 7.31 -23.26 -189.16
N ILE A 19 8.34 -22.52 -188.76
CA ILE A 19 8.42 -21.77 -187.49
C ILE A 19 7.55 -20.50 -187.58
N VAL A 20 6.58 -20.34 -186.68
CA VAL A 20 5.73 -19.13 -186.55
C VAL A 20 6.15 -18.35 -185.29
N PRO A 21 6.41 -17.03 -185.35
CA PRO A 21 6.86 -16.24 -184.21
C PRO A 21 5.75 -16.01 -183.15
N PRO A 22 6.09 -15.92 -181.85
CA PRO A 22 5.12 -15.72 -180.78
C PRO A 22 4.46 -14.33 -180.84
N ALA A 23 3.20 -14.26 -180.37
CA ALA A 23 2.39 -13.04 -180.40
C ALA A 23 3.00 -11.92 -179.53
N PRO A 24 3.01 -10.66 -180.00
CA PRO A 24 3.60 -9.54 -179.27
C PRO A 24 2.79 -9.19 -178.02
N PHE A 25 3.46 -9.05 -176.88
CA PHE A 25 2.89 -8.56 -175.62
C PHE A 25 3.42 -7.15 -175.34
N GLY A 26 2.53 -6.24 -174.94
CA GLY A 26 2.87 -4.87 -174.57
C GLY A 26 2.04 -3.82 -175.31
N ASP A 27 2.50 -2.57 -175.26
CA ASP A 27 1.73 -1.40 -175.73
C ASP A 27 1.47 -1.39 -177.26
N THR A 28 2.21 -2.18 -178.05
CA THR A 28 1.89 -2.46 -179.45
C THR A 28 0.60 -3.26 -179.65
N PHE A 29 0.15 -4.05 -178.66
CA PHE A 29 -1.14 -4.75 -178.70
C PHE A 29 -2.33 -3.80 -178.45
N LYS A 30 -2.10 -2.70 -177.72
CA LYS A 30 -3.13 -1.68 -177.46
C LYS A 30 -3.41 -0.82 -178.71
N GLN A 31 -2.42 -0.58 -179.57
CA GLN A 31 -2.62 0.13 -180.85
C GLN A 31 -3.40 -0.69 -181.90
N ILE A 32 -3.39 -2.03 -181.83
CA ILE A 32 -4.15 -2.88 -182.77
C ILE A 32 -5.65 -2.92 -182.40
N TYR A 33 -6.01 -2.58 -181.14
CA TYR A 33 -7.40 -2.50 -180.69
C TYR A 33 -8.18 -1.35 -181.33
N GLU A 34 -7.50 -0.30 -181.82
CA GLU A 34 -8.15 0.88 -182.40
C GLU A 34 -8.45 0.78 -183.89
N TYR A 35 -7.94 -0.23 -184.62
CA TYR A 35 -7.99 -0.23 -186.10
C TYR A 35 -8.37 -1.58 -186.76
N LYS A 36 -9.40 -2.30 -186.28
CA LYS A 36 -10.28 -3.10 -187.18
C LYS A 36 -11.54 -3.70 -186.50
N PRO A 37 -12.75 -3.58 -187.10
CA PRO A 37 -14.03 -3.83 -186.44
C PRO A 37 -14.60 -5.25 -186.67
N PHE A 38 -13.92 -6.30 -186.19
CA PHE A 38 -14.44 -7.68 -186.31
C PHE A 38 -14.41 -8.54 -185.03
N LYS A 39 -14.08 -7.95 -183.86
CA LYS A 39 -14.04 -8.66 -182.57
C LYS A 39 -14.82 -8.00 -181.41
N THR A 40 -15.73 -7.08 -181.70
CA THR A 40 -16.49 -6.31 -180.69
C THR A 40 -17.77 -6.99 -180.15
N ARG A 41 -18.11 -8.23 -180.56
CA ARG A 41 -19.30 -8.94 -180.00
C ARG A 41 -19.04 -9.85 -178.81
N PHE A 42 -17.81 -10.37 -178.63
CA PHE A 42 -17.53 -11.32 -177.54
C PHE A 42 -17.18 -10.65 -176.20
N TYR A 43 -16.70 -9.40 -176.22
CA TYR A 43 -16.27 -8.69 -175.01
C TYR A 43 -17.36 -7.82 -174.38
N THR A 44 -18.36 -7.37 -175.14
CA THR A 44 -19.48 -6.59 -174.60
C THR A 44 -20.34 -7.35 -173.59
N HIS A 45 -20.52 -8.67 -173.77
CA HIS A 45 -21.20 -9.50 -172.77
C HIS A 45 -20.38 -9.65 -171.48
N LYS A 46 -19.05 -9.72 -171.59
CA LYS A 46 -18.17 -9.81 -170.43
C LYS A 46 -18.17 -8.52 -169.63
N ASP A 47 -18.11 -7.37 -170.29
CA ASP A 47 -18.16 -6.06 -169.64
C ASP A 47 -19.51 -5.82 -168.93
N ILE A 48 -20.64 -6.24 -169.54
CA ILE A 48 -21.97 -6.14 -168.91
C ILE A 48 -22.09 -7.08 -167.70
N LEU A 49 -21.55 -8.30 -167.79
CA LEU A 49 -21.53 -9.24 -166.67
C LEU A 49 -20.61 -8.77 -165.54
N ASP A 50 -19.46 -8.17 -165.86
CA ASP A 50 -18.53 -7.60 -164.87
C ASP A 50 -19.14 -6.36 -164.18
N ILE A 51 -19.89 -5.51 -164.92
CA ILE A 51 -20.67 -4.42 -164.33
C ILE A 51 -21.77 -4.95 -163.41
N GLY A 52 -22.52 -5.98 -163.84
CA GLY A 52 -23.55 -6.63 -163.03
C GLY A 52 -22.99 -7.26 -161.76
N ALA A 53 -21.83 -7.93 -161.86
CA ALA A 53 -21.12 -8.50 -160.72
C ALA A 53 -20.61 -7.42 -159.75
N ASN A 54 -20.13 -6.28 -160.27
CA ASN A 54 -19.73 -5.15 -159.43
C ASN A 54 -20.93 -4.47 -158.72
N ILE A 55 -22.07 -4.33 -159.39
CA ILE A 55 -23.30 -3.79 -158.77
C ILE A 55 -23.79 -4.73 -157.67
N LEU A 56 -23.84 -6.04 -157.94
CA LEU A 56 -24.24 -7.05 -156.96
C LEU A 56 -23.30 -7.03 -155.75
N LYS A 57 -21.99 -6.99 -155.98
CA LYS A 57 -20.97 -6.91 -154.92
C LYS A 57 -21.11 -5.63 -154.08
N HIS A 58 -21.39 -4.48 -154.72
CA HIS A 58 -21.60 -3.22 -154.00
C HIS A 58 -22.91 -3.23 -153.19
N GLU A 59 -23.97 -3.87 -153.71
CA GLU A 59 -25.21 -4.07 -152.94
C GLU A 59 -25.00 -5.03 -151.75
N GLU A 60 -24.26 -6.11 -151.95
CA GLU A 60 -23.91 -7.06 -150.88
C GLU A 60 -23.08 -6.37 -149.79
N GLN A 61 -22.05 -5.61 -150.17
CA GLN A 61 -21.25 -4.81 -149.24
C GLN A 61 -22.11 -3.80 -148.48
N PHE A 62 -23.01 -3.09 -149.15
CA PHE A 62 -23.91 -2.13 -148.49
C PHE A 62 -24.90 -2.81 -147.53
N ARG A 63 -25.42 -3.99 -147.88
CA ARG A 63 -26.29 -4.79 -147.00
C ARG A 63 -25.51 -5.34 -145.81
N GLU A 64 -24.27 -5.82 -146.03
CA GLU A 64 -23.37 -6.26 -144.96
C GLU A 64 -22.99 -5.13 -144.02
N GLU A 65 -22.67 -3.93 -144.52
CA GLU A 65 -22.35 -2.76 -143.71
C GLU A 65 -23.56 -2.34 -142.86
N LYS A 66 -24.76 -2.29 -143.45
CA LYS A 66 -26.00 -2.04 -142.69
C LYS A 66 -26.28 -3.13 -141.66
N LEU A 67 -25.97 -4.39 -141.96
CA LEU A 67 -26.11 -5.48 -141.00
C LEU A 67 -25.11 -5.34 -139.85
N LYS A 68 -23.83 -5.06 -140.15
CA LYS A 68 -22.78 -4.79 -139.17
C LYS A 68 -23.11 -3.59 -138.29
N GLU A 69 -23.66 -2.52 -138.87
CA GLU A 69 -24.10 -1.33 -138.13
C GLU A 69 -25.27 -1.66 -137.17
N ARG A 70 -26.22 -2.49 -137.61
CA ARG A 70 -27.33 -2.96 -136.76
C ARG A 70 -26.84 -3.88 -135.64
N ILE A 71 -25.88 -4.76 -135.92
CA ILE A 71 -25.23 -5.63 -134.93
C ILE A 71 -24.50 -4.77 -133.90
N ALA A 72 -23.65 -3.83 -134.33
CA ALA A 72 -22.93 -2.93 -133.43
C ALA A 72 -23.88 -2.10 -132.54
N LYS A 73 -25.02 -1.62 -133.10
CA LYS A 73 -26.05 -0.92 -132.31
C LYS A 73 -26.75 -1.84 -131.31
N ALA A 74 -26.96 -3.11 -131.64
CA ALA A 74 -27.54 -4.09 -130.73
C ALA A 74 -26.53 -4.49 -129.62
N GLU A 75 -25.27 -4.73 -129.98
CA GLU A 75 -24.17 -5.01 -129.06
C GLU A 75 -23.97 -3.86 -128.08
N ALA A 76 -23.94 -2.61 -128.55
CA ALA A 76 -23.84 -1.44 -127.68
C ALA A 76 -24.98 -1.37 -126.66
N LYS A 77 -26.23 -1.62 -127.08
CA LYS A 77 -27.38 -1.68 -126.17
C LYS A 77 -27.26 -2.80 -125.13
N VAL A 78 -26.75 -3.97 -125.53
CA VAL A 78 -26.52 -5.09 -124.60
C VAL A 78 -25.41 -4.74 -123.61
N TRP A 79 -24.34 -4.07 -124.06
CA TRP A 79 -23.26 -3.59 -123.21
C TRP A 79 -23.74 -2.53 -122.22
N ASP A 80 -24.58 -1.59 -122.64
CA ASP A 80 -25.17 -0.59 -121.75
C ASP A 80 -26.04 -1.24 -120.66
N GLN A 81 -26.87 -2.22 -121.04
CA GLN A 81 -27.67 -3.00 -120.09
C GLN A 81 -26.80 -3.82 -119.13
N ALA A 82 -25.73 -4.45 -119.63
CA ALA A 82 -24.80 -5.21 -118.80
C ALA A 82 -24.06 -4.30 -117.81
N ASN A 83 -23.61 -3.12 -118.24
CA ASN A 83 -22.97 -2.13 -117.39
C ASN A 83 -23.92 -1.63 -116.29
N GLU A 84 -25.19 -1.39 -116.62
CA GLU A 84 -26.19 -0.96 -115.67
C GLU A 84 -26.51 -2.05 -114.63
N LEU A 85 -26.71 -3.30 -115.07
CA LEU A 85 -26.89 -4.44 -114.17
C LEU A 85 -25.64 -4.67 -113.29
N GLN A 86 -24.45 -4.50 -113.84
CA GLN A 86 -23.21 -4.61 -113.08
C GLN A 86 -23.10 -3.51 -112.01
N LYS A 87 -23.43 -2.25 -112.34
CA LYS A 87 -23.48 -1.16 -111.37
C LYS A 87 -24.46 -1.46 -110.25
N GLN A 88 -25.68 -1.87 -110.58
CA GLN A 88 -26.70 -2.23 -109.58
C GLN A 88 -26.28 -3.40 -108.70
N ALA A 89 -25.62 -4.41 -109.28
CA ALA A 89 -25.08 -5.54 -108.50
C ALA A 89 -23.96 -5.10 -107.55
N VAL A 90 -23.08 -4.19 -107.99
CA VAL A 90 -22.00 -3.63 -107.16
C VAL A 90 -22.57 -2.73 -106.05
N GLU A 91 -23.49 -1.84 -106.37
CA GLU A 91 -24.17 -0.99 -105.38
C GLU A 91 -24.86 -1.85 -104.32
N LYS A 92 -25.63 -2.87 -104.74
CA LYS A 92 -26.28 -3.79 -103.81
C LYS A 92 -25.28 -4.58 -102.95
N ALA A 93 -24.17 -5.01 -103.53
CA ALA A 93 -23.10 -5.69 -102.77
C ALA A 93 -22.43 -4.76 -101.75
N LEU A 94 -22.23 -3.48 -102.09
CA LEU A 94 -21.71 -2.46 -101.19
C LEU A 94 -22.70 -2.16 -100.06
N GLU A 95 -23.98 -1.98 -100.37
CA GLU A 95 -25.03 -1.78 -99.36
C GLU A 95 -25.13 -2.96 -98.39
N ASP A 96 -25.12 -4.20 -98.91
CA ASP A 96 -25.15 -5.41 -98.08
C ASP A 96 -23.88 -5.58 -97.24
N ALA A 97 -22.71 -5.17 -97.75
CA ALA A 97 -21.46 -5.18 -97.01
C ALA A 97 -21.47 -4.12 -95.89
N ASP A 98 -21.90 -2.89 -96.19
CA ASP A 98 -22.03 -1.81 -95.22
C ASP A 98 -23.07 -2.15 -94.13
N ALA A 99 -24.19 -2.78 -94.50
CA ALA A 99 -25.20 -3.23 -93.54
C ALA A 99 -24.63 -4.30 -92.60
N ARG A 100 -23.86 -5.26 -93.13
CA ARG A 100 -23.17 -6.29 -92.33
C ARG A 100 -22.13 -5.67 -91.39
N HIS A 101 -21.26 -4.80 -91.89
CA HIS A 101 -20.28 -4.12 -91.05
C HIS A 101 -20.94 -3.27 -89.96
N LYS A 102 -21.99 -2.51 -90.27
CA LYS A 102 -22.74 -1.73 -89.26
C LYS A 102 -23.40 -2.62 -88.21
N PHE A 103 -23.80 -3.82 -88.57
CA PHE A 103 -24.34 -4.79 -87.62
C PHE A 103 -23.23 -5.37 -86.73
N GLU A 104 -22.10 -5.78 -87.32
CA GLU A 104 -20.94 -6.30 -86.59
C GLU A 104 -20.36 -5.27 -85.61
N ILE A 105 -20.26 -4.00 -86.03
CA ILE A 105 -19.83 -2.89 -85.17
C ILE A 105 -20.77 -2.76 -83.98
N ARG A 106 -22.09 -2.75 -84.19
CA ARG A 106 -23.06 -2.67 -83.08
C ARG A 106 -22.95 -3.84 -82.11
N VAL A 107 -22.80 -5.07 -82.63
CA VAL A 107 -22.60 -6.25 -81.78
C VAL A 107 -21.29 -6.16 -80.97
N LEU A 108 -20.22 -5.63 -81.57
CA LEU A 108 -18.94 -5.41 -80.88
C LEU A 108 -19.06 -4.31 -79.82
N GLU A 109 -19.73 -3.20 -80.12
CA GLU A 109 -20.01 -2.12 -79.15
C GLU A 109 -20.80 -2.64 -77.95
N GLU A 110 -21.86 -3.43 -78.18
CA GLU A 110 -22.64 -4.04 -77.10
C GLU A 110 -21.81 -5.01 -76.24
N LYS A 111 -20.94 -5.81 -76.86
CA LYS A 111 -20.03 -6.71 -76.14
C LYS A 111 -19.03 -5.92 -75.28
N HIS A 112 -18.36 -4.92 -75.87
CA HIS A 112 -17.44 -4.08 -75.13
C HIS A 112 -18.13 -3.34 -73.99
N GLN A 113 -19.36 -2.87 -74.17
CA GLN A 113 -20.08 -2.19 -73.10
C GLN A 113 -20.45 -3.14 -71.95
N LYS A 114 -20.81 -4.39 -72.25
CA LYS A 114 -21.01 -5.43 -71.22
C LYS A 114 -19.70 -5.76 -70.49
N ASP A 115 -18.61 -5.95 -71.23
CA ASP A 115 -17.29 -6.23 -70.65
C ASP A 115 -16.82 -5.09 -69.72
N LEU A 116 -17.06 -3.84 -70.12
CA LEU A 116 -16.76 -2.66 -69.29
C LEU A 116 -17.60 -2.65 -68.00
N GLN A 117 -18.91 -2.94 -68.09
CA GLN A 117 -19.78 -3.02 -66.90
C GLN A 117 -19.35 -4.15 -65.94
N ASP A 118 -19.00 -5.32 -66.48
CA ASP A 118 -18.52 -6.45 -65.69
C ASP A 118 -17.17 -6.16 -65.02
N LEU A 119 -16.27 -5.47 -65.73
CA LEU A 119 -14.96 -5.09 -65.21
C LEU A 119 -15.11 -4.00 -64.14
N GLU A 120 -16.01 -3.03 -64.33
CA GLU A 120 -16.36 -2.04 -63.32
C GLU A 120 -16.93 -2.71 -62.06
N ALA A 121 -17.87 -3.64 -62.21
CA ALA A 121 -18.45 -4.39 -61.10
C ALA A 121 -17.39 -5.21 -60.35
N LYS A 122 -16.53 -5.95 -61.05
CA LYS A 122 -15.41 -6.70 -60.46
C LYS A 122 -14.44 -5.78 -59.73
N THR A 123 -14.13 -4.63 -60.31
CA THR A 123 -13.21 -3.64 -59.72
C THR A 123 -13.81 -3.04 -58.46
N LYS A 124 -15.09 -2.67 -58.47
CA LYS A 124 -15.81 -2.20 -57.27
C LYS A 124 -15.78 -3.22 -56.16
N VAL A 125 -16.10 -4.48 -56.45
CA VAL A 125 -16.06 -5.57 -55.45
C VAL A 125 -14.65 -5.74 -54.89
N GLN A 126 -13.62 -5.73 -55.73
CA GLN A 126 -12.23 -5.87 -55.27
C GLN A 126 -11.78 -4.66 -54.43
N MET A 127 -12.18 -3.45 -54.80
CA MET A 127 -11.94 -2.25 -54.01
C MET A 127 -12.57 -2.35 -52.62
N PHE A 128 -13.84 -2.74 -52.52
CA PHE A 128 -14.50 -2.91 -51.22
C PHE A 128 -13.82 -3.99 -50.37
N LYS A 129 -13.49 -5.15 -50.95
CA LYS A 129 -12.74 -6.19 -50.23
C LYS A 129 -11.39 -5.71 -49.72
N ASN A 130 -10.64 -4.97 -50.54
CA ASN A 130 -9.35 -4.43 -50.14
C ASN A 130 -9.51 -3.39 -49.01
N MET A 131 -10.55 -2.56 -49.09
CA MET A 131 -10.86 -1.56 -48.06
C MET A 131 -11.28 -2.21 -46.75
N ASP A 132 -12.11 -3.26 -46.77
CA ASP A 132 -12.50 -4.03 -45.59
C ASP A 132 -11.27 -4.67 -44.91
N VAL A 133 -10.37 -5.26 -45.70
CA VAL A 133 -9.13 -5.85 -45.17
C VAL A 133 -8.23 -4.78 -44.53
N GLN A 134 -8.10 -3.59 -45.13
CA GLN A 134 -7.35 -2.49 -44.53
C GLN A 134 -8.01 -2.01 -43.23
N MET A 135 -9.33 -1.84 -43.23
CA MET A 135 -10.08 -1.41 -42.06
C MET A 135 -9.94 -2.40 -40.90
N GLN A 136 -10.03 -3.71 -41.18
CA GLN A 136 -9.81 -4.75 -40.17
C GLN A 136 -8.39 -4.70 -39.60
N ARG A 137 -7.36 -4.54 -40.44
CA ARG A 137 -5.98 -4.42 -39.97
C ARG A 137 -5.77 -3.20 -39.08
N GLU A 138 -6.34 -2.05 -39.45
CA GLU A 138 -6.26 -0.83 -38.64
C GLU A 138 -7.00 -0.98 -37.31
N HIS A 139 -8.18 -1.62 -37.33
CA HIS A 139 -8.97 -1.93 -36.15
C HIS A 139 -8.21 -2.84 -35.19
N GLU A 140 -7.70 -3.98 -35.66
CA GLU A 140 -6.90 -4.92 -34.86
C GLU A 140 -5.66 -4.23 -34.28
N ALA A 141 -4.96 -3.42 -35.07
CA ALA A 141 -3.81 -2.67 -34.59
C ALA A 141 -4.21 -1.63 -33.51
N ALA A 142 -5.38 -0.98 -33.65
CA ALA A 142 -5.90 -0.06 -32.65
C ALA A 142 -6.29 -0.77 -31.35
N GLU A 143 -6.94 -1.93 -31.44
CA GLU A 143 -7.27 -2.79 -30.31
C GLU A 143 -6.02 -3.25 -29.58
N GLN A 144 -5.00 -3.74 -30.29
CA GLN A 144 -3.73 -4.13 -29.68
C GLN A 144 -3.06 -2.97 -28.95
N ARG A 145 -3.04 -1.77 -29.55
CA ARG A 145 -2.55 -0.55 -28.88
C ARG A 145 -3.36 -0.23 -27.63
N MET A 146 -4.68 -0.41 -27.66
CA MET A 146 -5.56 -0.16 -26.53
C MET A 146 -5.36 -1.19 -25.41
N VAL A 147 -5.29 -2.48 -25.73
CA VAL A 147 -5.02 -3.57 -24.78
C VAL A 147 -3.68 -3.34 -24.09
N HIS A 148 -2.61 -3.04 -24.83
CA HIS A 148 -1.30 -2.77 -24.24
C HIS A 148 -1.33 -1.53 -23.32
N ARG A 149 -2.07 -0.46 -23.68
CA ARG A 149 -2.28 0.70 -22.79
C ARG A 149 -3.01 0.32 -21.51
N ILE A 150 -4.09 -0.46 -21.61
CA ILE A 150 -4.87 -0.92 -20.45
C ILE A 150 -3.99 -1.79 -19.54
N GLN A 151 -3.23 -2.73 -20.11
CA GLN A 151 -2.31 -3.58 -19.35
C GLN A 151 -1.25 -2.76 -18.61
N ARG A 152 -0.67 -1.74 -19.26
CA ARG A 152 0.28 -0.83 -18.62
C ARG A 152 -0.34 -0.08 -17.44
N ILE A 153 -1.53 0.50 -17.63
CA ILE A 153 -2.28 1.20 -16.56
C ILE A 153 -2.61 0.24 -15.41
N MET A 154 -3.00 -1.00 -15.71
CA MET A 154 -3.25 -2.01 -14.66
C MET A 154 -1.99 -2.34 -13.84
N MET A 155 -0.83 -2.44 -14.49
CA MET A 155 0.44 -2.67 -13.79
C MET A 155 0.84 -1.48 -12.91
N GLU A 156 0.69 -0.25 -13.43
CA GLU A 156 0.95 0.98 -12.68
C GLU A 156 0.02 1.10 -11.47
N CYS A 157 -1.29 0.91 -11.66
CA CYS A 157 -2.27 0.90 -10.58
C CYS A 157 -1.98 -0.19 -9.54
N HIS A 158 -1.56 -1.39 -9.98
CA HIS A 158 -1.19 -2.46 -9.05
C HIS A 158 0.04 -2.09 -8.22
N LYS A 159 1.04 -1.46 -8.84
CA LYS A 159 2.24 -0.97 -8.15
C LYS A 159 1.89 0.13 -7.14
N GLU A 160 1.09 1.11 -7.53
CA GLU A 160 0.60 2.18 -6.65
C GLU A 160 -0.19 1.61 -5.47
N LYS A 161 -1.04 0.61 -5.70
CA LYS A 161 -1.78 -0.09 -4.64
C LYS A 161 -0.82 -0.75 -3.64
N LEU A 162 0.21 -1.45 -4.12
CA LEU A 162 1.20 -2.09 -3.25
C LEU A 162 1.98 -1.06 -2.42
N GLU A 163 2.39 0.04 -3.04
CA GLU A 163 3.07 1.14 -2.36
C GLU A 163 2.18 1.81 -1.31
N ALA A 164 0.91 2.06 -1.64
CA ALA A 164 -0.07 2.62 -0.70
C ALA A 164 -0.32 1.69 0.50
N VAL A 165 -0.49 0.38 0.26
CA VAL A 165 -0.65 -0.61 1.33
C VAL A 165 0.61 -0.69 2.19
N LYS A 166 1.80 -0.61 1.58
CA LYS A 166 3.06 -0.62 2.33
C LYS A 166 3.19 0.60 3.23
N LYS A 167 2.90 1.81 2.71
CA LYS A 167 2.90 3.05 3.50
C LYS A 167 1.89 2.99 4.65
N ALA A 168 0.65 2.57 4.38
CA ALA A 168 -0.37 2.40 5.41
C ALA A 168 0.07 1.43 6.52
N ARG A 169 0.69 0.29 6.16
CA ARG A 169 1.23 -0.65 7.16
C ARG A 169 2.41 -0.08 7.95
N GLU A 170 3.25 0.76 7.34
CA GLU A 170 4.34 1.44 8.04
C GLU A 170 3.80 2.47 9.03
N GLU A 171 2.79 3.25 8.64
CA GLU A 171 2.07 4.18 9.51
C GLU A 171 1.38 3.46 10.67
N GLU A 172 0.64 2.37 10.41
CA GLU A 172 0.04 1.53 11.45
C GLU A 172 1.08 1.01 12.45
N ARG A 173 2.26 0.58 11.96
CA ARG A 173 3.36 0.12 12.83
C ARG A 173 3.92 1.26 13.68
N LEU A 174 4.03 2.47 13.14
CA LEU A 174 4.47 3.64 13.91
C LEU A 174 3.47 3.99 15.00
N ILE A 175 2.18 4.05 14.65
CA ILE A 175 1.09 4.32 15.61
C ILE A 175 1.05 3.23 16.69
N ALA A 176 1.19 1.95 16.32
CA ALA A 176 1.22 0.86 17.28
C ALA A 176 2.44 0.96 18.23
N LYS A 177 3.62 1.31 17.72
CA LYS A 177 4.82 1.54 18.55
C LYS A 177 4.63 2.71 19.50
N GLU A 178 4.06 3.81 19.02
CA GLU A 178 3.77 4.99 19.84
C GLU A 178 2.73 4.68 20.92
N ALA A 179 1.67 3.93 20.59
CA ALA A 179 0.68 3.47 21.55
C ALA A 179 1.29 2.57 22.62
N ILE A 180 2.16 1.62 22.25
CA ILE A 180 2.89 0.76 23.20
C ILE A 180 3.79 1.61 24.11
N MET A 181 4.52 2.58 23.54
CA MET A 181 5.38 3.47 24.31
C MET A 181 4.58 4.32 25.30
N ASN A 182 3.47 4.91 24.85
CA ASN A 182 2.56 5.68 25.69
C ASN A 182 1.95 4.83 26.80
N GLN A 183 1.59 3.57 26.52
CA GLN A 183 1.10 2.66 27.54
C GLN A 183 2.19 2.28 28.54
N ARG A 184 3.44 2.07 28.09
CA ARG A 184 4.59 1.85 28.97
C ARG A 184 4.86 3.06 29.87
N CYS A 185 4.80 4.27 29.35
CA CYS A 185 4.97 5.50 30.12
C CYS A 185 3.88 5.60 31.20
N LYS A 186 2.61 5.42 30.83
CA LYS A 186 1.49 5.42 31.79
C LYS A 186 1.64 4.36 32.87
N ALA A 187 1.98 3.13 32.50
CA ALA A 187 2.21 2.05 33.46
C ALA A 187 3.38 2.36 34.41
N MET A 188 4.45 2.99 33.90
CA MET A 188 5.58 3.43 34.73
C MET A 188 5.17 4.55 35.70
N GLU A 189 4.40 5.53 35.24
CA GLU A 189 3.86 6.61 36.09
C GLU A 189 2.91 6.05 37.17
N GLU A 190 2.01 5.14 36.81
CA GLU A 190 1.14 4.43 37.76
C GLU A 190 1.95 3.62 38.78
N PHE A 191 3.01 2.95 38.33
CA PHE A 191 3.91 2.21 39.23
C PHE A 191 4.65 3.14 40.19
N LEU A 192 5.18 4.27 39.71
CA LEU A 192 5.88 5.25 40.55
C LEU A 192 4.92 5.91 41.55
N THR A 193 3.73 6.31 41.12
CA THR A 193 2.71 6.91 42.00
C THR A 193 2.20 5.92 43.05
N SER A 194 1.96 4.67 42.66
CA SER A 194 1.62 3.58 43.58
C SER A 194 2.76 3.27 44.55
N GLY A 195 4.01 3.30 44.09
CA GLY A 195 5.19 3.13 44.93
C GLY A 195 5.35 4.26 45.95
N VAL A 196 5.17 5.51 45.54
CA VAL A 196 5.23 6.68 46.43
C VAL A 196 4.13 6.63 47.49
N THR A 197 2.90 6.27 47.11
CA THR A 197 1.79 6.13 48.06
C THR A 197 2.02 4.98 49.03
N ALA A 198 2.44 3.81 48.56
CA ALA A 198 2.79 2.67 49.43
C ALA A 198 3.92 3.01 50.42
N MET A 199 4.96 3.73 49.98
CA MET A 199 6.04 4.19 50.85
C MET A 199 5.55 5.21 51.89
N LYS A 200 4.65 6.11 51.50
CA LYS A 200 4.03 7.08 52.42
C LYS A 200 3.19 6.36 53.47
N ASP A 201 2.34 5.42 53.05
CA ASP A 201 1.49 4.63 53.93
C ASP A 201 2.33 3.77 54.88
N GLN A 202 3.41 3.15 54.39
CA GLN A 202 4.35 2.40 55.22
C GLN A 202 5.00 3.30 56.27
N LYS A 203 5.43 4.51 55.88
CA LYS A 203 6.01 5.49 56.80
C LYS A 203 5.00 5.95 57.85
N GLU A 204 3.76 6.22 57.46
CA GLU A 204 2.67 6.59 58.39
C GLU A 204 2.32 5.43 59.34
N ASN A 205 2.26 4.19 58.83
CA ASN A 205 2.05 2.99 59.64
C ASN A 205 3.19 2.78 60.64
N MET A 206 4.45 2.92 60.20
CA MET A 206 5.62 2.84 61.09
C MET A 206 5.59 3.95 62.14
N GLY A 207 5.25 5.18 61.75
CA GLY A 207 5.08 6.30 62.67
C GLY A 207 3.99 6.05 63.72
N ARG A 208 2.86 5.46 63.33
CA ARG A 208 1.81 5.02 64.26
C ARG A 208 2.30 3.93 65.21
N LEU A 209 3.03 2.94 64.70
CA LEU A 209 3.59 1.85 65.49
C LEU A 209 4.60 2.36 66.52
N ILE A 210 5.50 3.28 66.14
CA ILE A 210 6.47 3.90 67.04
C ILE A 210 5.74 4.64 68.16
N LYS A 211 4.76 5.49 67.84
CA LYS A 211 3.96 6.20 68.85
C LYS A 211 3.22 5.26 69.79
N ALA A 212 2.67 4.17 69.26
CA ALA A 212 2.00 3.16 70.08
C ALA A 212 2.98 2.46 71.04
N LYS A 213 4.19 2.11 70.56
CA LYS A 213 5.24 1.50 71.37
C LYS A 213 5.83 2.44 72.41
N GLU A 214 6.01 3.72 72.07
CA GLU A 214 6.40 4.77 73.02
C GLU A 214 5.34 4.93 74.12
N HIS A 215 4.06 4.95 73.76
CA HIS A 215 2.98 5.01 74.74
C HIS A 215 2.97 3.79 75.66
N GLU A 216 3.07 2.58 75.09
CA GLU A 216 3.15 1.33 75.85
C GLU A 216 4.36 1.34 76.82
N MET A 217 5.54 1.76 76.34
CA MET A 217 6.75 1.88 77.17
C MET A 217 6.56 2.91 78.30
N ASN A 218 5.95 4.06 78.02
CA ASN A 218 5.67 5.09 79.02
C ASN A 218 4.69 4.59 80.09
N VAL A 219 3.69 3.79 79.71
CA VAL A 219 2.76 3.15 80.67
C VAL A 219 3.53 2.19 81.57
N TYR A 220 4.36 1.30 81.00
CA TYR A 220 5.18 0.39 81.80
C TYR A 220 6.16 1.12 82.73
N TYR A 221 6.81 2.18 82.23
CA TYR A 221 7.69 3.02 83.04
C TYR A 221 6.93 3.68 84.20
N GLY A 222 5.74 4.24 83.92
CA GLY A 222 4.89 4.83 84.94
C GLY A 222 4.42 3.81 85.98
N MET A 223 4.08 2.59 85.57
CA MET A 223 3.75 1.50 86.49
C MET A 223 4.94 1.11 87.37
N ALA A 224 6.12 0.92 86.78
CA ALA A 224 7.33 0.59 87.53
C ALA A 224 7.73 1.71 88.52
N GLN A 225 7.56 2.98 88.12
CA GLN A 225 7.81 4.12 89.00
C GLN A 225 6.82 4.16 90.17
N LYS A 226 5.53 3.91 89.90
CA LYS A 226 4.51 3.80 90.96
C LYS A 226 4.81 2.65 91.92
N GLN A 227 5.15 1.47 91.40
CA GLN A 227 5.55 0.33 92.23
C GLN A 227 6.74 0.68 93.12
N LYS A 228 7.77 1.34 92.59
CA LYS A 228 8.90 1.81 93.42
C LYS A 228 8.47 2.82 94.49
N GLN A 229 7.56 3.74 94.17
CA GLN A 229 7.03 4.68 95.16
C GLN A 229 6.22 3.97 96.24
N GLU A 230 5.39 2.99 95.86
CA GLU A 230 4.61 2.15 96.76
C GLU A 230 5.53 1.31 97.66
N GLU A 231 6.56 0.66 97.10
CA GLU A 231 7.58 -0.09 97.86
C GLU A 231 8.29 0.81 98.88
N VAL A 232 8.72 2.00 98.46
CA VAL A 232 9.35 2.98 99.37
C VAL A 232 8.36 3.41 100.46
N GLN A 233 7.08 3.63 100.12
CA GLN A 233 6.06 4.02 101.09
C GLN A 233 5.78 2.91 102.10
N VAL A 234 5.73 1.64 101.67
CA VAL A 234 5.59 0.47 102.56
C VAL A 234 6.78 0.38 103.50
N VAL A 235 8.01 0.50 102.99
CA VAL A 235 9.24 0.49 103.82
C VAL A 235 9.24 1.65 104.82
N LEU A 236 8.79 2.85 104.43
CA LEU A 236 8.66 3.99 105.34
C LEU A 236 7.64 3.72 106.45
N GLN A 237 6.47 3.15 106.12
CA GLN A 237 5.45 2.81 107.11
C GLN A 237 5.90 1.70 108.06
N GLU A 238 6.65 0.70 107.58
CA GLU A 238 7.24 -0.33 108.42
C GLU A 238 8.32 0.24 109.35
N ALA A 239 9.18 1.13 108.84
CA ALA A 239 10.17 1.85 109.64
C ALA A 239 9.48 2.72 110.73
N GLU A 240 8.38 3.39 110.40
CA GLU A 240 7.61 4.17 111.37
C GLU A 240 6.98 3.29 112.47
N LYS A 241 6.38 2.15 112.10
CA LYS A 241 5.83 1.18 113.08
C LYS A 241 6.92 0.63 113.98
N THR A 242 8.08 0.25 113.43
CA THR A 242 9.20 -0.26 114.24
C THR A 242 9.76 0.82 115.18
N HIS A 243 9.86 2.07 114.71
CA HIS A 243 10.22 3.21 115.56
C HIS A 243 9.20 3.46 116.68
N GLN A 244 7.90 3.41 116.40
CA GLN A 244 6.86 3.54 117.43
C GLN A 244 6.95 2.43 118.48
N VAL A 245 7.19 1.17 118.08
CA VAL A 245 7.39 0.05 119.01
C VAL A 245 8.64 0.25 119.87
N MET A 246 9.75 0.70 119.28
CA MET A 246 10.97 1.03 120.03
C MET A 246 10.73 2.16 121.03
N LEU A 247 10.07 3.24 120.62
CA LEU A 247 9.69 4.35 121.51
C LEU A 247 8.80 3.88 122.65
N GLY A 248 7.79 3.04 122.37
CA GLY A 248 6.96 2.44 123.41
C GLY A 248 7.76 1.58 124.40
N THR A 249 8.74 0.82 123.91
CA THR A 249 9.64 0.03 124.76
C THR A 249 10.51 0.90 125.66
N VAL A 250 11.08 1.98 125.11
CA VAL A 250 11.87 2.95 125.88
C VAL A 250 11.00 3.66 126.92
N LYS A 251 9.78 4.07 126.55
CA LYS A 251 8.83 4.70 127.47
C LYS A 251 8.47 3.77 128.63
N ASN A 252 8.22 2.49 128.37
CA ASN A 252 7.94 1.51 129.42
C ASN A 252 9.14 1.29 130.34
N LYS A 253 10.36 1.22 129.79
CA LYS A 253 11.59 1.16 130.61
C LYS A 253 11.73 2.38 131.50
N LEU A 254 11.46 3.58 130.98
CA LEU A 254 11.52 4.83 131.73
C LEU A 254 10.52 4.82 132.91
N VAL A 255 9.26 4.43 132.66
CA VAL A 255 8.24 4.31 133.72
C VAL A 255 8.66 3.30 134.78
N ASN A 256 9.17 2.13 134.38
CA ASN A 256 9.65 1.13 135.33
C ASN A 256 10.80 1.67 136.19
N THR A 257 11.78 2.36 135.59
CA THR A 257 12.88 2.96 136.34
C THR A 257 12.42 4.08 137.27
N GLN A 258 11.38 4.84 136.87
CA GLN A 258 10.77 5.87 137.71
C GLN A 258 10.07 5.24 138.93
N ASP A 259 9.33 4.15 138.73
CA ASP A 259 8.66 3.41 139.81
C ASP A 259 9.68 2.76 140.78
N GLU A 260 10.77 2.21 140.24
CA GLU A 260 11.91 1.72 141.04
C GLU A 260 12.51 2.85 141.88
N LEU A 261 12.73 4.04 141.30
CA LEU A 261 13.24 5.21 141.99
C LEU A 261 12.31 5.67 143.12
N LEU A 262 11.00 5.73 142.87
CA LEU A 262 10.00 6.07 143.88
C LEU A 262 9.94 5.04 145.01
N SER A 263 10.09 3.76 144.69
CA SER A 263 10.18 2.69 145.70
C SER A 263 11.42 2.85 146.58
N VAL A 264 12.59 3.11 145.98
CA VAL A 264 13.83 3.36 146.72
C VAL A 264 13.73 4.61 147.59
N ALA A 265 13.13 5.69 147.07
CA ALA A 265 12.88 6.92 147.84
C ALA A 265 11.98 6.65 149.06
N LYS A 266 10.92 5.84 148.91
CA LYS A 266 10.09 5.41 150.05
C LYS A 266 10.86 4.57 151.06
N GLN A 267 11.70 3.63 150.62
CA GLN A 267 12.54 2.83 151.52
C GLN A 267 13.54 3.68 152.30
N LEU A 268 14.17 4.68 151.64
CA LEU A 268 15.05 5.66 152.28
C LEU A 268 14.31 6.54 153.29
N GLY A 269 13.08 6.97 152.98
CA GLY A 269 12.23 7.69 153.93
C GLY A 269 11.92 6.86 155.19
N ILE A 270 11.61 5.58 155.03
CA ILE A 270 11.40 4.66 156.15
C ILE A 270 12.69 4.47 156.95
N MET A 271 13.83 4.22 156.30
CA MET A 271 15.12 4.08 157.00
C MET A 271 15.54 5.34 157.76
N THR A 272 15.26 6.52 157.20
CA THR A 272 15.54 7.80 157.87
C THR A 272 14.68 7.96 159.12
N ASN A 273 13.40 7.57 159.07
CA ASN A 273 12.53 7.60 160.24
C ASN A 273 12.98 6.60 161.33
N TRP A 274 13.38 5.39 160.95
CA TRP A 274 13.96 4.41 161.89
C TRP A 274 15.24 4.93 162.53
N LYS A 275 16.11 5.57 161.73
CA LYS A 275 17.34 6.19 162.25
C LYS A 275 17.01 7.27 163.28
N ASN A 276 16.07 8.17 162.98
CA ASN A 276 15.70 9.25 163.89
C ASN A 276 15.07 8.72 165.19
N PHE A 277 14.18 7.71 165.10
CA PHE A 277 13.59 7.06 166.26
C PHE A 277 14.65 6.42 167.16
N LEU A 278 15.60 5.68 166.56
CA LEU A 278 16.70 5.07 167.31
C LEU A 278 17.64 6.11 167.91
N GLU A 279 17.86 7.25 167.23
CA GLU A 279 18.65 8.36 167.78
C GLU A 279 17.95 9.04 168.96
N GLU A 280 16.61 9.16 168.93
CA GLU A 280 15.81 9.69 170.04
C GLU A 280 15.87 8.77 171.27
N GLU A 281 15.68 7.45 171.12
CA GLU A 281 15.86 6.48 172.21
C GLU A 281 17.30 6.50 172.78
N LEU A 282 18.31 6.71 171.92
CA LEU A 282 19.71 6.77 172.36
C LEU A 282 19.98 8.05 173.17
N GLU A 283 19.33 9.16 172.83
CA GLU A 283 19.44 10.41 173.60
C GLU A 283 18.68 10.32 174.92
N GLU A 284 17.48 9.71 174.92
CA GLU A 284 16.73 9.43 176.16
C GLU A 284 17.52 8.52 177.11
N THR A 285 18.13 7.46 176.59
CA THR A 285 19.01 6.60 177.39
C THR A 285 20.25 7.35 177.86
N ARG A 286 20.86 8.21 177.04
CA ARG A 286 21.96 9.08 177.46
C ARG A 286 21.55 10.00 178.60
N GLU A 287 20.39 10.66 178.52
CA GLU A 287 19.86 11.49 179.60
C GLU A 287 19.62 10.69 180.89
N ALA A 288 19.07 9.48 180.77
CA ALA A 288 18.82 8.60 181.91
C ALA A 288 20.12 8.17 182.59
N PHE A 289 21.14 7.76 181.81
CA PHE A 289 22.47 7.44 182.33
C PHE A 289 23.13 8.66 182.97
N GLN A 290 23.02 9.84 182.36
CA GLN A 290 23.57 11.07 182.92
C GLN A 290 22.88 11.45 184.23
N LYS A 291 21.55 11.33 184.32
CA LYS A 291 20.78 11.51 185.57
C LYS A 291 21.23 10.52 186.65
N TYR A 292 21.42 9.25 186.31
CA TYR A 292 21.90 8.22 187.24
C TYR A 292 23.32 8.52 187.75
N ILE A 293 24.24 8.90 186.86
CA ILE A 293 25.61 9.27 187.23
C ILE A 293 25.61 10.48 188.18
N ASN A 294 24.84 11.53 187.84
CA ASN A 294 24.74 12.74 188.66
C ASN A 294 24.14 12.44 190.06
N TYR A 295 23.16 11.54 190.15
CA TYR A 295 22.55 11.15 191.43
C TYR A 295 23.49 10.30 192.30
N THR A 296 24.17 9.33 191.70
CA THR A 296 24.96 8.33 192.44
C THR A 296 26.34 8.87 192.85
N PHE A 297 26.89 9.80 192.07
CA PHE A 297 28.23 10.34 192.28
C PHE A 297 28.24 11.88 192.25
N PRO A 298 27.68 12.56 193.27
CA PRO A 298 27.57 14.02 193.32
C PRO A 298 28.91 14.77 193.40
N LYS A 299 30.04 14.05 193.54
CA LYS A 299 31.40 14.61 193.53
C LYS A 299 32.06 14.60 192.14
N LEU A 300 31.40 14.07 191.12
CA LEU A 300 31.88 14.10 189.73
C LEU A 300 31.49 15.44 189.07
N SER A 301 32.47 16.14 188.52
CA SER A 301 32.26 17.36 187.72
C SER A 301 31.50 17.01 186.43
N PRO A 302 30.59 17.90 185.95
CA PRO A 302 29.88 17.69 184.69
C PRO A 302 30.86 17.36 183.53
N GLY A 303 30.57 16.30 182.77
CA GLY A 303 31.36 15.87 181.60
C GLY A 303 32.44 14.81 181.85
N HIS A 304 32.74 14.43 183.09
CA HIS A 304 33.74 13.37 183.37
C HIS A 304 33.28 11.95 182.99
N ALA A 305 31.99 11.74 182.76
CA ALA A 305 31.41 10.45 182.42
C ALA A 305 30.96 10.32 180.94
N ASP A 306 31.26 11.33 180.12
CA ASP A 306 30.83 11.41 178.71
C ASP A 306 31.51 10.36 177.81
N PHE A 307 32.54 9.67 178.29
CA PHE A 307 33.19 8.59 177.55
C PHE A 307 32.38 7.28 177.51
N ILE A 308 31.40 7.11 178.40
CA ILE A 308 30.62 5.86 178.51
C ILE A 308 29.65 5.71 177.34
N LEU A 309 29.06 6.82 176.87
CA LEU A 309 28.19 6.89 175.70
C LEU A 309 28.50 8.12 174.84
N PRO A 310 29.54 8.06 173.97
CA PRO A 310 29.98 9.18 173.15
C PRO A 310 28.90 9.68 172.18
N SER A 311 28.83 10.99 171.96
CA SER A 311 27.99 11.59 170.93
C SER A 311 28.45 11.20 169.52
N ARG A 312 27.51 10.84 168.65
CA ARG A 312 27.80 10.61 167.23
C ARG A 312 28.08 11.96 166.55
N LYS A 313 29.08 12.00 165.67
CA LYS A 313 29.35 13.16 164.81
C LYS A 313 28.16 13.35 163.87
N GLN A 314 27.47 14.49 163.93
CA GLN A 314 26.43 14.81 162.97
C GLN A 314 27.01 14.78 161.54
N THR A 315 26.23 14.24 160.61
CA THR A 315 26.54 14.28 159.18
C THR A 315 26.74 15.73 158.72
N PRO A 316 27.79 16.05 157.93
CA PRO A 316 28.05 17.39 157.42
C PRO A 316 26.86 17.96 156.66
N SER A 317 26.55 19.24 156.87
CA SER A 317 25.42 19.97 156.28
C SER A 317 25.44 20.13 154.75
N ASP A 318 26.37 19.48 154.05
CA ASP A 318 26.59 19.63 152.60
C ASP A 318 25.78 18.64 151.73
N LEU A 319 24.86 17.87 152.33
CA LEU A 319 24.02 16.88 151.62
C LEU A 319 22.50 17.11 151.76
N VAL A 320 22.08 18.29 152.23
CA VAL A 320 20.66 18.69 152.13
C VAL A 320 20.40 19.18 150.70
N ILE A 321 19.95 18.26 149.84
CA ILE A 321 19.36 18.63 148.56
C ILE A 321 18.01 19.28 148.86
N LYS A 322 17.86 20.55 148.47
CA LYS A 322 16.56 21.23 148.39
C LYS A 322 15.75 20.52 147.32
N GLU A 323 14.72 19.79 147.73
CA GLU A 323 13.66 19.36 146.82
C GLU A 323 12.77 20.57 146.54
N ASP A 324 12.89 21.17 145.36
CA ASP A 324 11.85 22.02 144.78
C ASP A 324 11.77 21.74 143.26
N GLU A 325 10.67 21.08 142.89
CA GLU A 325 9.92 21.02 141.61
C GLU A 325 10.57 20.52 140.30
N PRO A 326 10.08 19.39 139.74
CA PRO A 326 10.22 19.06 138.31
C PRO A 326 9.09 19.68 137.48
N VAL A 327 9.43 20.57 136.55
CA VAL A 327 8.55 20.99 135.44
C VAL A 327 8.65 19.93 134.34
N PHE A 328 7.55 19.21 134.12
CA PHE A 328 7.32 18.37 132.95
C PHE A 328 6.69 19.23 131.85
N ASP A 329 7.30 19.27 130.66
CA ASP A 329 6.62 19.52 129.38
C ASP A 329 6.55 18.21 128.59
#